data_AF-A0A259DFN8-F1
#
_entry.id   AF-A0A259DFN8-F1
#
_cell.length_a   1.000
_cell.length_b   1.000
_cell.length_c   1.000
_cell.angle_alpha   90.00
_cell.angle_beta   90.00
_cell.angle_gamma   90.00
#
_symmetry.space_group_name_H-M   'P 1'
#
loop_
_entity.id
_entity.type
_entity.pdbx_description
1 polymer ?
#
loop_
_entity_poly.entity_id
_entity_poly.type
_entity_poly.pdbx_seq_one_letter_code
_entity_poly.pdbx_strand_id
1 'polypeptide(L)'
;MEPIKDAVLSYDQMAIVEKYEVVIAYLYPIAQNMPKKHGMARDLFLKCLLGQVQLFVEAGKSNQISRLYIADAGISQLRFWLRFLSSRQVRSVSPHQCETALVLLAEVGKFMGAWIVKIKRKGQAG
;
A
#
# COMPACT_ATOMS: atom_id res chain seq x y z
N MET A 1 -9.25 2.79 -18.70
CA MET A 1 -8.35 1.76 -19.27
C MET A 1 -8.90 0.45 -18.78
N GLU A 2 -9.40 -0.41 -19.66
CA GLU A 2 -9.93 -1.72 -19.25
C GLU A 2 -8.76 -2.62 -18.82
N PRO A 3 -8.91 -3.43 -17.75
CA PRO A 3 -7.85 -4.31 -17.30
C PRO A 3 -7.59 -5.40 -18.35
N ILE A 4 -6.32 -5.52 -18.77
CA ILE A 4 -5.85 -6.59 -19.63
C ILE A 4 -6.06 -7.92 -18.87
N LYS A 5 -6.88 -8.80 -19.44
CA LYS A 5 -7.28 -10.06 -18.81
C LYS A 5 -6.16 -11.10 -18.96
N ASP A 6 -5.22 -11.13 -18.02
CA ASP A 6 -4.29 -12.25 -17.87
C ASP A 6 -4.97 -13.40 -17.12
N ALA A 7 -5.06 -14.57 -17.76
CA ALA A 7 -5.82 -15.74 -17.32
C ALA A 7 -5.34 -16.41 -16.02
N VAL A 8 -4.32 -15.86 -15.34
CA VAL A 8 -3.62 -16.50 -14.20
C VAL A 8 -3.63 -15.64 -12.92
N LEU A 9 -4.09 -14.39 -12.98
CA LEU A 9 -4.10 -13.49 -11.82
C LEU A 9 -5.48 -13.46 -11.15
N SER A 10 -5.51 -13.63 -9.83
CA SER A 10 -6.73 -13.45 -9.03
C SER A 10 -7.26 -12.03 -9.27
N TYR A 11 -8.52 -11.89 -9.68
CA TYR A 11 -9.16 -10.58 -9.91
C TYR A 11 -9.01 -9.64 -8.70
N ASP A 12 -9.04 -10.19 -7.47
CA ASP A 12 -8.85 -9.42 -6.24
C ASP A 12 -7.42 -8.83 -6.16
N GLN A 13 -6.40 -9.56 -6.66
CA GLN A 13 -5.02 -9.10 -6.71
C GLN A 13 -4.85 -7.96 -7.72
N MET A 14 -5.43 -8.07 -8.91
CA MET A 14 -5.36 -6.99 -9.90
C MET A 14 -6.07 -5.72 -9.40
N ALA A 15 -7.25 -5.88 -8.82
CA ALA A 15 -8.03 -4.75 -8.30
C ALA A 15 -7.30 -3.99 -7.18
N ILE A 16 -6.63 -4.71 -6.26
CA ILE A 16 -5.93 -4.03 -5.17
C ILE A 16 -4.66 -3.31 -5.64
N VAL A 17 -3.94 -3.87 -6.61
CA VAL A 17 -2.76 -3.24 -7.20
C VAL A 17 -3.17 -1.95 -7.92
N GLU A 18 -4.23 -1.97 -8.72
CA GLU A 18 -4.76 -0.78 -9.41
C GLU A 18 -5.14 0.33 -8.42
N LYS A 19 -5.82 -0.02 -7.31
CA LYS A 19 -6.15 0.94 -6.26
C LYS A 19 -4.89 1.51 -5.58
N TYR A 20 -3.87 0.69 -5.42
CA TYR A 20 -2.61 1.12 -4.82
C TYR A 20 -1.75 1.96 -5.78
N GLU A 21 -1.89 1.79 -7.09
CA GLU A 21 -1.23 2.67 -8.07
C GLU A 21 -1.65 4.13 -7.91
N VAL A 22 -2.92 4.39 -7.52
CA VAL A 22 -3.38 5.75 -7.19
C VAL A 22 -2.63 6.33 -5.98
N VAL A 23 -2.35 5.49 -4.97
CA VAL A 23 -1.52 5.88 -3.81
C VAL A 23 -0.10 6.22 -4.24
N ILE A 24 0.50 5.40 -5.11
CA ILE A 24 1.86 5.62 -5.63
C ILE A 24 1.89 6.92 -6.44
N ALA A 25 0.95 7.11 -7.36
CA ALA A 25 0.87 8.30 -8.21
C ALA A 25 0.77 9.59 -7.38
N TYR A 26 0.07 9.54 -6.24
CA TYR A 26 -0.04 10.66 -5.32
C TYR A 26 1.24 10.88 -4.49
N LEU A 27 1.78 9.82 -3.88
CA LEU A 27 2.86 9.93 -2.89
C LEU A 27 4.27 10.01 -3.50
N TYR A 28 4.48 9.43 -4.68
CA TYR A 28 5.79 9.42 -5.34
C TYR A 28 6.35 10.83 -5.61
N PRO A 29 5.61 11.77 -6.26
CA PRO A 29 6.13 13.12 -6.47
C PRO A 29 6.34 13.88 -5.16
N ILE A 30 5.50 13.67 -4.14
CA ILE A 30 5.67 14.27 -2.81
C ILE A 30 6.98 13.77 -2.18
N ALA A 31 7.26 12.47 -2.30
CA ALA A 31 8.49 11.88 -1.79
C ALA A 31 9.74 12.39 -2.51
N GLN A 32 9.68 12.50 -3.84
CA GLN A 32 10.81 12.99 -4.65
C GLN A 32 11.17 14.44 -4.33
N ASN A 33 10.17 15.27 -4.00
CA ASN A 33 10.36 16.66 -3.63
C ASN A 33 10.85 16.87 -2.19
N MET A 34 11.10 15.81 -1.41
CA MET A 34 11.60 15.94 -0.06
C MET A 34 13.02 16.54 -0.01
N PRO A 35 13.31 17.44 0.96
CA PRO A 35 14.64 18.02 1.12
C PRO A 35 15.74 16.98 1.33
N LYS A 36 16.92 17.20 0.73
CA LYS A 36 18.09 16.29 0.83
C LYS A 36 18.53 15.97 2.26
N LYS A 37 18.29 16.88 3.22
CA LYS A 37 18.56 16.65 4.67
C LYS A 37 17.79 15.45 5.25
N HIS A 38 16.70 15.04 4.60
CA HIS A 38 15.91 13.86 4.96
C HIS A 38 16.14 12.69 3.98
N GLY A 39 17.25 12.69 3.24
CA GLY A 39 17.52 11.70 2.17
C GLY A 39 17.34 10.25 2.61
N MET A 40 17.87 9.86 3.77
CA MET A 40 17.67 8.50 4.32
C MET A 40 16.19 8.18 4.57
N ALA A 41 15.44 9.12 5.15
CA ALA A 41 14.02 8.93 5.43
C ALA A 41 13.20 8.84 4.13
N ARG A 42 13.54 9.68 3.14
CA ARG A 42 12.97 9.64 1.79
C ARG A 42 13.19 8.28 1.14
N ASP A 43 14.42 7.78 1.16
CA ASP A 43 14.77 6.54 0.47
C ASP A 43 14.08 5.32 1.12
N LEU A 44 14.00 5.30 2.46
CA LEU A 44 13.26 4.27 3.19
C LEU A 44 11.74 4.34 2.94
N PHE A 45 11.19 5.56 2.87
CA PHE A 45 9.79 5.75 2.52
C PHE A 45 9.49 5.29 1.09
N LEU A 46 10.33 5.67 0.11
CA LEU A 46 10.19 5.24 -1.28
C LEU A 46 10.31 3.73 -1.42
N LYS A 47 11.23 3.10 -0.69
CA LYS A 47 11.35 1.63 -0.66
C LYS A 47 10.09 0.98 -0.09
N CYS A 48 9.50 1.55 0.96
CA CYS A 48 8.25 1.09 1.53
C CYS A 48 7.06 1.28 0.56
N LEU A 49 6.98 2.43 -0.10
CA LEU A 49 5.93 2.78 -1.07
C LEU A 49 5.96 1.85 -2.30
N LEU A 50 7.12 1.69 -2.92
CA LEU A 50 7.23 0.89 -4.14
C LEU A 50 7.27 -0.61 -3.85
N GLY A 51 7.89 -1.00 -2.73
CA GLY A 51 7.99 -2.41 -2.31
C GLY A 51 6.65 -3.03 -1.91
N GLN A 52 5.64 -2.22 -1.56
CA GLN A 52 4.31 -2.72 -1.22
C GLN A 52 3.64 -3.47 -2.38
N VAL A 53 3.92 -3.10 -3.64
CA VAL A 53 3.40 -3.80 -4.82
C VAL A 53 3.85 -5.26 -4.82
N GLN A 54 5.13 -5.50 -4.49
CA GLN A 54 5.66 -6.86 -4.39
C GLN A 54 4.92 -7.68 -3.33
N LEU A 55 4.59 -7.08 -2.18
CA LEU A 55 3.84 -7.76 -1.11
C LEU A 55 2.43 -8.18 -1.58
N PHE A 56 1.74 -7.33 -2.35
CA PHE A 56 0.44 -7.71 -2.93
C PHE A 56 0.56 -8.83 -3.95
N VAL A 57 1.59 -8.80 -4.80
CA VAL A 57 1.82 -9.84 -5.81
C VAL A 57 2.15 -11.18 -5.16
N GLU A 58 3.04 -11.19 -4.17
CA GLU A 58 3.38 -12.40 -3.42
C GLU A 58 2.17 -12.98 -2.68
N ALA A 59 1.37 -12.12 -2.04
CA ALA A 59 0.16 -12.55 -1.35
C ALA A 59 -0.87 -13.18 -2.32
N GLY A 60 -1.04 -12.58 -3.50
CA GLY A 60 -1.95 -13.11 -4.52
C GLY A 60 -1.53 -14.44 -5.10
N LYS A 61 -0.22 -14.66 -5.31
CA LYS A 61 0.30 -15.94 -5.83
C LYS A 61 0.37 -17.05 -4.79
N SER A 62 0.55 -16.70 -3.52
CA SER A 62 0.86 -17.69 -2.47
C SER A 62 -0.37 -18.40 -1.90
N ASN A 63 -1.58 -17.85 -2.01
CA ASN A 63 -2.80 -18.31 -1.30
C ASN A 63 -2.63 -18.49 0.24
N GLN A 64 -1.53 -18.00 0.82
CA GLN A 64 -1.24 -18.10 2.25
C GLN A 64 -1.75 -16.85 2.96
N ILE A 65 -2.54 -17.06 4.01
CA ILE A 65 -3.07 -15.96 4.82
C ILE A 65 -1.98 -15.12 5.48
N SER A 66 -0.85 -15.74 5.85
CA SER A 66 0.30 -15.04 6.42
C SER A 66 0.84 -13.95 5.49
N ARG A 67 0.86 -14.19 4.17
CA ARG A 67 1.33 -13.21 3.17
C ARG A 67 0.37 -12.02 3.05
N LEU A 68 -0.93 -12.25 3.16
CA LEU A 68 -1.91 -11.16 3.23
C LEU A 68 -1.70 -10.28 4.47
N TYR A 69 -1.39 -10.88 5.62
CA TYR A 69 -1.06 -10.13 6.82
C TYR A 69 0.23 -9.31 6.69
N ILE A 70 1.24 -9.84 5.99
CA ILE A 70 2.47 -9.06 5.68
C ILE A 70 2.13 -7.86 4.80
N ALA A 71 1.29 -8.04 3.77
CA ALA A 71 0.85 -6.93 2.93
C ALA A 71 0.05 -5.88 3.73
N ASP A 72 -0.85 -6.29 4.64
CA ASP A 72 -1.58 -5.38 5.51
C ASP A 72 -0.68 -4.63 6.51
N ALA A 73 0.35 -5.30 7.03
CA ALA A 73 1.39 -4.67 7.85
C ALA A 73 2.15 -3.58 7.07
N GLY A 74 2.43 -3.80 5.79
CA GLY A 74 3.05 -2.81 4.92
C GLY A 74 2.17 -1.55 4.72
N ILE A 75 0.84 -1.71 4.59
CA ILE A 75 -0.10 -0.57 4.59
C ILE A 75 -0.02 0.20 5.91
N SER A 76 0.04 -0.50 7.03
CA SER A 76 0.19 0.13 8.35
C SER A 76 1.51 0.88 8.50
N GLN A 77 2.59 0.34 7.94
CA GLN A 77 3.89 0.99 7.90
C GLN A 77 3.88 2.28 7.05
N LEU A 78 3.14 2.31 5.94
CA LEU A 78 2.93 3.53 5.16
C LEU A 78 2.19 4.61 5.96
N ARG A 79 1.16 4.23 6.73
CA ARG A 79 0.47 5.18 7.62
C ARG A 79 1.40 5.75 8.69
N PHE A 80 2.32 4.94 9.21
CA PHE A 80 3.38 5.43 10.09
C PHE A 80 4.26 6.46 9.40
N TRP A 81 4.74 6.17 8.18
CA TRP A 81 5.56 7.10 7.42
C TRP A 81 4.86 8.44 7.17
N LEU A 82 3.57 8.43 6.82
CA LEU A 82 2.82 9.68 6.63
C LEU A 82 2.77 10.53 7.91
N ARG A 83 2.52 9.90 9.08
CA ARG A 83 2.55 10.61 10.37
C ARG A 83 3.94 11.16 10.70
N PHE A 84 4.98 10.37 10.42
CA PHE A 84 6.37 10.79 10.63
C PHE A 84 6.75 11.99 9.72
N LEU A 85 6.45 11.91 8.43
CA LEU A 85 6.78 12.94 7.45
C LEU A 85 5.94 14.22 7.64
N SER A 86 4.73 14.10 8.17
CA SER A 86 3.86 15.23 8.54
C SER A 86 4.17 15.79 9.94
N SER A 87 5.10 15.21 10.69
CA SER A 87 5.44 15.67 12.04
C SER A 87 5.98 17.11 12.03
N ARG A 88 5.89 17.78 13.19
CA ARG A 88 6.39 19.17 13.34
C ARG A 88 7.89 19.30 13.12
N GLN A 89 8.65 18.22 13.21
CA GLN A 89 10.10 18.18 13.05
C GLN A 89 10.49 17.99 11.58
N VAL A 90 9.77 17.13 10.85
CA VAL A 90 10.11 16.76 9.46
C VAL A 90 9.42 17.67 8.44
N ARG A 91 8.13 17.99 8.65
CA ARG A 91 7.30 18.89 7.82
C ARG A 91 7.49 18.71 6.30
N SER A 92 7.71 17.47 5.86
CA SER A 92 7.94 17.15 4.44
C SER A 92 6.63 16.81 3.72
N VAL A 93 5.56 16.54 4.47
CA VAL A 93 4.20 16.33 3.98
C VAL A 93 3.30 17.31 4.71
N SER A 94 2.44 18.03 3.98
CA SER A 94 1.47 18.93 4.61
C SER A 94 0.34 18.16 5.30
N PRO A 95 -0.37 18.74 6.28
CA PRO A 95 -1.50 18.08 6.92
C PRO A 95 -2.56 17.60 5.93
N HIS A 96 -2.87 18.42 4.91
CA HIS A 96 -3.81 18.06 3.86
C HIS A 96 -3.30 16.89 3.01
N GLN A 97 -2.02 16.90 2.62
CA GLN A 97 -1.43 15.79 1.88
C GLN A 97 -1.44 14.48 2.67
N CYS A 98 -1.18 14.57 3.98
CA CYS A 98 -1.25 13.44 4.90
C CYS A 98 -2.68 12.88 4.95
N GLU A 99 -3.68 13.73 5.13
CA GLU A 99 -5.09 13.35 5.14
C GLU A 99 -5.52 12.66 3.83
N THR A 100 -5.23 13.27 2.67
CA THR A 100 -5.56 12.69 1.36
C THR A 100 -4.91 11.31 1.19
N ALA A 101 -3.63 11.18 1.52
CA ALA A 101 -2.93 9.90 1.42
C ALA A 101 -3.49 8.84 2.36
N LEU A 102 -3.90 9.22 3.57
CA LEU A 102 -4.53 8.30 4.53
C LEU A 102 -5.89 7.81 4.04
N VAL A 103 -6.68 8.65 3.35
CA VAL A 103 -7.95 8.24 2.73
C VAL A 103 -7.69 7.20 1.63
N LEU A 104 -6.73 7.45 0.74
CA LEU A 104 -6.36 6.49 -0.32
C LEU A 104 -5.89 5.15 0.28
N LEU A 105 -5.03 5.18 1.31
CA LEU A 105 -4.58 3.97 2.01
C LEU A 105 -5.71 3.27 2.80
N ALA A 106 -6.72 4.00 3.25
CA ALA A 106 -7.89 3.41 3.90
C ALA A 106 -8.74 2.63 2.90
N GLU A 107 -8.89 3.12 1.67
CA GLU A 107 -9.56 2.39 0.60
C GLU A 107 -8.83 1.07 0.28
N VAL A 108 -7.51 1.12 0.07
CA VAL A 108 -6.69 -0.09 -0.16
C VAL A 108 -6.80 -1.06 1.03
N GLY A 109 -6.79 -0.55 2.27
CA GLY A 109 -6.97 -1.36 3.47
C GLY A 109 -8.33 -2.07 3.55
N LYS A 110 -9.42 -1.44 3.05
CA LYS A 110 -10.74 -2.10 2.97
C LYS A 110 -10.71 -3.30 2.02
N PHE A 111 -10.07 -3.15 0.86
CA PHE A 111 -9.88 -4.25 -0.09
C PHE A 111 -9.04 -5.37 0.51
N MET A 112 -7.92 -5.05 1.19
CA MET A 112 -7.12 -6.04 1.92
C MET A 112 -7.94 -6.80 2.97
N GLY A 113 -8.71 -6.09 3.79
CA GLY A 113 -9.54 -6.69 4.83
C GLY A 113 -10.58 -7.64 4.26
N ALA A 114 -11.27 -7.23 3.20
CA ALA A 114 -12.24 -8.09 2.50
C ALA A 114 -11.57 -9.35 1.92
N TRP A 115 -10.36 -9.21 1.35
CA TRP A 115 -9.61 -10.33 0.81
C TRP A 115 -9.17 -11.32 1.89
N ILE A 116 -8.66 -10.83 3.03
CA ILE A 116 -8.30 -11.67 4.20
C ILE A 116 -9.52 -12.46 4.69
N VAL A 117 -10.68 -11.81 4.83
CA VAL A 117 -11.93 -12.48 5.26
C VAL A 117 -12.36 -13.56 4.26
N LYS A 118 -12.27 -13.28 2.95
CA LYS A 118 -12.60 -14.24 1.89
C LYS A 118 -11.73 -15.50 1.97
N ILE A 119 -10.42 -15.35 2.15
CA ILE A 119 -9.50 -16.49 2.28
C ILE A 119 -9.72 -17.26 3.58
N LYS A 120 -9.98 -16.57 4.71
CA LYS A 120 -10.33 -17.23 5.99
C LYS A 120 -11.55 -18.13 5.86
N ARG A 121 -12.61 -17.64 5.22
CA ARG A 121 -13.85 -18.43 5.02
C ARG A 121 -13.61 -19.66 4.16
N LYS A 122 -12.80 -19.55 3.11
CA LYS A 122 -12.44 -20.69 2.25
C LYS A 122 -11.71 -21.80 3.01
N GLY A 123 -10.85 -21.43 3.97
CA GLY A 123 -10.12 -22.40 4.81
C GLY A 123 -10.93 -23.05 5.92
N GLN A 124 -12.13 -22.55 6.24
CA GLN A 124 -13.04 -23.12 7.25
C GLN A 124 -14.10 -24.06 6.65
N ALA A 125 -14.26 -24.03 5.33
CA ALA A 125 -15.28 -24.81 4.60
C ALA A 125 -14.74 -26.13 4.01
N GLY A 126 -13.52 -26.54 4.38
CA GLY A 126 -12.91 -27.83 4.08
C GLY A 126 -12.46 -28.50 5.36
#